data_AF-A0A7Y3IUA9-F1
#
_entry.id   AF-A0A7Y3IUA9-F1
#
_cell.length_a   1.000
_cell.length_b   1.000
_cell.length_c   1.000
_cell.angle_alpha   90.00
_cell.angle_beta   90.00
_cell.angle_gamma   90.00
#
_symmetry.space_group_name_H-M   'P 1'
#
loop_
_entity.id
_entity.type
_entity.pdbx_description
1 polymer ?
#
loop_
_entity_poly.entity_id
_entity_poly.type
_entity_poly.pdbx_seq_one_letter_code
_entity_poly.pdbx_strand_id
1 'polypeptide(L)'
;VMKGSTYSEPSFYANVQSGSLPASLYTGLGKKAPLSLKDFVSAIDEAPDFQDPFSEVNLFLSQEIKKEMRHIGYGKKWSLKIQERLMEKIQPLFQNVFPQYRLGISALRKTWEKISYYCQQIQSQKEALHQDGKLNVHFLIKENIRQYQRQIESSTAVQHHQYTHQLAMKISECIAIVDGVRPRLDQLTKLIWSIQRNLIKMAPQDKWKSPYEEFDKIDKIVTQTIVEVSTKKPQISQQELECEVKDHIHSLCELPSFASLDVMTCNIAAVLAEKLSAQSLFSTLFRAEQKKSMIEFIQRHITLYKSSSKDPHLPEFIRRTISLYNLALKMPKTLSEREIKEAILSIYPHQNETRPDLDQSIYAFISAEVILLKNKEYCYSIEYVTESIIKSYIQAKSLPEIPEAQTDLLEMILWKVVSENEGLLQKLPYIIGQKIEEQIAHLFIESPNQSFKSALQHVLQFFKKTKELATYKKWDEIERKIHNWSMQSDMLCRWVKYPSDTPLLSEVIQTYHAMNPEMNSTASQIVISHVAQNYLRKYPVLASYLPQLTQHIGAIYKCVWYAENKDSDSALDRFMKWQKIELKNALPLASEEILLDYLEEICSKKLPLISFERKFLKESLFSEEKVAS
;
A
#
# COMPACT_ATOMS: atom_id res chain seq x y z
N VAL A 1 53.81 -34.52 2.43
CA VAL A 1 53.33 -35.66 3.24
C VAL A 1 52.33 -35.10 4.25
N MET A 2 51.06 -35.04 3.87
CA MET A 2 49.95 -34.58 4.71
C MET A 2 49.07 -35.79 5.05
N LYS A 3 48.87 -36.06 6.34
CA LYS A 3 47.69 -36.72 6.92
C LYS A 3 46.88 -35.58 7.54
N GLY A 4 45.60 -35.37 7.26
CA GLY A 4 44.49 -36.30 7.42
C GLY A 4 43.68 -35.82 8.65
N SER A 5 42.56 -35.15 8.41
CA SER A 5 41.52 -34.88 9.42
C SER A 5 40.18 -34.74 8.70
N THR A 6 39.27 -35.63 9.06
CA THR A 6 37.98 -35.94 8.45
C THR A 6 36.93 -34.90 8.80
N TYR A 7 36.30 -34.31 7.78
CA TYR A 7 35.04 -33.56 7.92
C TYR A 7 33.88 -34.56 7.97
N SER A 8 33.12 -34.53 9.06
CA SER A 8 31.85 -35.24 9.20
C SER A 8 30.69 -34.35 8.76
N GLU A 9 30.04 -34.71 7.65
CA GLU A 9 28.76 -34.17 7.19
C GLU A 9 27.57 -34.76 7.97
N PRO A 10 26.57 -33.94 8.34
CA PRO A 10 25.21 -34.45 8.55
C PRO A 10 24.18 -33.86 7.56
N SER A 11 23.42 -34.78 6.98
CA SER A 11 22.35 -34.71 5.96
C SER A 11 21.13 -33.86 6.34
N PHE A 12 20.64 -32.96 5.48
CA PHE A 12 19.65 -33.24 4.41
C PHE A 12 20.24 -33.42 3.00
N TYR A 13 21.54 -33.22 2.88
CA TYR A 13 22.29 -33.24 1.63
C TYR A 13 23.46 -34.20 1.76
N ALA A 14 23.26 -35.43 1.28
CA ALA A 14 24.32 -36.20 0.66
C ALA A 14 23.72 -36.66 -0.68
N ASN A 15 24.37 -36.29 -1.79
CA ASN A 15 23.99 -36.54 -3.19
C ASN A 15 22.98 -35.58 -3.84
N VAL A 16 23.36 -34.31 -3.96
CA VAL A 16 23.07 -33.55 -5.18
C VAL A 16 24.41 -33.13 -5.79
N GLN A 17 25.09 -34.07 -6.45
CA GLN A 17 26.11 -33.70 -7.43
C GLN A 17 25.38 -33.21 -8.67
N SER A 18 25.55 -31.91 -8.97
CA SER A 18 25.28 -31.35 -10.28
C SER A 18 26.19 -32.05 -11.30
N GLY A 19 25.62 -32.98 -12.08
CA GLY A 19 26.26 -33.46 -13.29
C GLY A 19 26.31 -32.33 -14.30
N SER A 20 27.47 -31.70 -14.45
CA SER A 20 27.79 -30.89 -15.62
C SER A 20 28.07 -31.84 -16.79
N LEU A 21 27.50 -31.54 -17.97
CA LEU A 21 27.96 -32.10 -19.25
C LEU A 21 28.21 -30.95 -20.24
N PRO A 22 29.24 -31.06 -21.08
CA PRO A 22 29.96 -29.94 -21.69
C PRO A 22 29.28 -29.37 -22.94
N ALA A 23 29.61 -28.10 -23.20
CA ALA A 23 29.31 -27.43 -24.46
C ALA A 23 30.14 -28.03 -25.61
N SER A 24 29.51 -28.77 -26.51
CA SER A 24 29.89 -28.81 -27.93
C SER A 24 28.85 -29.59 -28.73
N LEU A 25 28.24 -28.95 -29.73
CA LEU A 25 28.13 -29.41 -31.12
C LEU A 25 27.09 -28.55 -31.86
N TYR A 26 27.54 -27.40 -32.35
CA TYR A 26 26.99 -26.81 -33.57
C TYR A 26 27.69 -27.45 -34.76
N THR A 27 26.95 -27.98 -35.73
CA THR A 27 27.08 -27.76 -37.19
C THR A 27 26.26 -28.80 -37.97
N GLY A 28 25.58 -28.36 -39.02
CA GLY A 28 25.04 -29.26 -40.05
C GLY A 28 23.67 -28.89 -40.62
N LEU A 29 23.54 -27.71 -41.27
CA LEU A 29 22.43 -27.43 -42.18
C LEU A 29 22.59 -28.27 -43.46
N GLY A 30 21.63 -29.15 -43.74
CA GLY A 30 21.51 -29.92 -44.98
C GLY A 30 20.06 -29.97 -45.47
N LYS A 31 19.85 -29.70 -46.77
CA LYS A 31 18.61 -29.30 -47.43
C LYS A 31 17.51 -30.39 -47.53
N LYS A 32 16.26 -29.91 -47.62
CA LYS A 32 14.98 -30.63 -47.75
C LYS A 32 14.81 -31.46 -49.04
N ALA A 33 14.07 -32.56 -48.92
CA ALA A 33 13.14 -33.11 -49.92
C ALA A 33 11.92 -33.76 -49.19
N PRO A 34 10.73 -33.86 -49.81
CA PRO A 34 9.45 -33.95 -49.10
C PRO A 34 9.03 -35.40 -48.81
N LEU A 35 8.45 -35.66 -47.64
CA LEU A 35 7.86 -36.95 -47.27
C LEU A 35 6.44 -36.75 -46.71
N SER A 36 5.60 -37.74 -46.95
CA SER A 36 4.14 -37.72 -46.83
C SER A 36 3.60 -37.97 -45.42
N LEU A 37 2.59 -37.18 -45.01
CA LEU A 37 1.39 -37.42 -44.16
C LEU A 37 1.39 -38.45 -42.98
N LYS A 38 2.54 -38.92 -42.52
CA LYS A 38 2.77 -39.61 -41.24
C LYS A 38 4.02 -39.01 -40.58
N ASP A 39 4.05 -37.69 -40.52
CA ASP A 39 5.18 -36.96 -39.98
C ASP A 39 5.43 -37.39 -38.52
N PHE A 40 6.66 -37.82 -38.31
CA PHE A 40 7.21 -38.57 -37.17
C PHE A 40 6.57 -38.23 -35.81
N VAL A 41 5.95 -39.23 -35.19
CA VAL A 41 5.62 -39.19 -33.76
C VAL A 41 6.92 -39.40 -32.99
N SER A 42 7.36 -38.37 -32.27
CA SER A 42 8.60 -38.43 -31.47
C SER A 42 8.35 -39.18 -30.16
N ALA A 43 9.29 -40.04 -29.77
CA ALA A 43 9.26 -40.67 -28.45
C ALA A 43 9.56 -39.61 -27.38
N ILE A 44 8.76 -39.57 -26.30
CA ILE A 44 8.94 -38.56 -25.24
C ILE A 44 10.33 -38.62 -24.62
N ASP A 45 10.87 -39.81 -24.38
CA ASP A 45 12.17 -39.99 -23.73
C ASP A 45 13.37 -39.51 -24.56
N GLU A 46 13.15 -39.24 -25.85
CA GLU A 46 14.12 -38.66 -26.78
C GLU A 46 13.84 -37.17 -27.06
N ALA A 47 12.73 -36.62 -26.55
CA ALA A 47 12.34 -35.23 -26.76
C ALA A 47 12.98 -34.30 -25.71
N PRO A 48 13.41 -33.08 -26.11
CA PRO A 48 13.92 -32.07 -25.17
C PRO A 48 12.87 -31.67 -24.12
N ASP A 49 11.59 -31.72 -24.47
CA ASP A 49 10.47 -31.44 -23.56
C ASP A 49 10.47 -32.38 -22.34
N PHE A 50 10.96 -33.62 -22.47
CA PHE A 50 11.04 -34.53 -21.33
C PHE A 50 12.22 -34.21 -20.38
N GLN A 51 13.21 -33.46 -20.86
CA GLN A 51 14.34 -33.04 -20.04
C GLN A 51 14.00 -31.79 -19.20
N ASP A 52 13.11 -30.94 -19.70
CA ASP A 52 12.60 -29.77 -18.98
C ASP A 52 11.49 -30.17 -17.98
N PRO A 53 11.70 -30.09 -16.65
CA PRO A 53 10.66 -30.41 -15.67
C PRO A 53 9.41 -29.51 -15.75
N PHE A 54 9.50 -28.36 -16.44
CA PHE A 54 8.40 -27.41 -16.60
C PHE A 54 7.64 -27.55 -17.93
N SER A 55 7.99 -28.52 -18.78
CA SER A 55 7.26 -28.78 -20.01
C SER A 55 5.85 -29.29 -19.74
N GLU A 56 4.90 -28.98 -20.62
CA GLU A 56 3.51 -29.44 -20.48
C GLU A 56 3.42 -30.97 -20.42
N VAL A 57 4.30 -31.67 -21.15
CA VAL A 57 4.42 -33.13 -21.17
C VAL A 57 4.80 -33.65 -19.78
N ASN A 58 5.84 -33.09 -19.14
CA ASN A 58 6.28 -33.54 -17.83
C ASN A 58 5.29 -33.20 -16.71
N LEU A 59 4.67 -32.03 -16.78
CA LEU A 59 3.65 -31.62 -15.82
C LEU A 59 2.44 -32.56 -15.90
N PHE A 60 1.97 -32.88 -17.11
CA PHE A 60 0.89 -33.85 -17.33
C PHE A 60 1.24 -35.23 -16.76
N LEU A 61 2.41 -35.77 -17.12
CA LEU A 61 2.85 -37.07 -16.61
C LEU A 61 2.96 -37.08 -15.10
N SER A 62 3.41 -35.99 -14.50
CA SER A 62 3.54 -35.86 -13.05
C SER A 62 2.18 -35.90 -12.35
N GLN A 63 1.18 -35.21 -12.89
CA GLN A 63 -0.19 -35.23 -12.36
C GLN A 63 -0.82 -36.62 -12.43
N GLU A 64 -0.76 -37.26 -13.59
CA GLU A 64 -1.43 -38.55 -13.82
C GLU A 64 -0.75 -39.69 -13.06
N ILE A 65 0.59 -39.70 -13.02
CA ILE A 65 1.33 -40.70 -12.23
C ILE A 65 1.06 -40.51 -10.73
N LYS A 66 1.03 -39.27 -10.23
CA LYS A 66 0.71 -39.01 -8.81
C LYS A 66 -0.70 -39.47 -8.44
N LYS A 67 -1.69 -39.28 -9.33
CA LYS A 67 -3.05 -39.80 -9.12
C LYS A 67 -3.03 -41.33 -8.95
N GLU A 68 -2.33 -42.04 -9.83
CA GLU A 68 -2.22 -43.51 -9.71
C GLU A 68 -1.40 -43.94 -8.47
N MET A 69 -0.37 -43.19 -8.08
CA MET A 69 0.40 -43.45 -6.85
C MET A 69 -0.45 -43.38 -5.58
N ARG A 70 -1.50 -42.56 -5.52
CA ARG A 70 -2.45 -42.54 -4.39
C ARG A 70 -3.13 -43.88 -4.19
N HIS A 71 -3.40 -44.61 -5.27
CA HIS A 71 -4.04 -45.92 -5.24
C HIS A 71 -3.04 -47.06 -5.03
N ILE A 72 -1.81 -46.91 -5.53
CA ILE A 72 -0.80 -47.97 -5.53
C ILE A 72 0.07 -47.93 -4.25
N GLY A 73 0.27 -46.74 -3.69
CA GLY A 73 1.13 -46.45 -2.54
C GLY A 73 2.47 -45.82 -2.96
N TYR A 74 2.80 -44.66 -2.39
CA TYR A 74 4.00 -43.85 -2.71
C TYR A 74 5.35 -44.54 -2.40
N GLY A 75 5.36 -45.58 -1.57
CA GLY A 75 6.55 -46.35 -1.19
C GLY A 75 6.88 -47.52 -2.13
N LYS A 76 6.05 -47.79 -3.15
CA LYS A 76 6.27 -48.96 -4.02
C LYS A 76 7.33 -48.70 -5.09
N LYS A 77 8.32 -49.58 -5.14
CA LYS A 77 9.33 -49.61 -6.20
C LYS A 77 8.70 -49.97 -7.53
N TRP A 78 9.27 -49.47 -8.62
CA TRP A 78 8.86 -49.76 -9.99
C TRP A 78 8.77 -51.28 -10.24
N SER A 79 7.74 -51.72 -10.96
CA SER A 79 7.53 -53.13 -11.33
C SER A 79 6.73 -53.25 -12.64
N LEU A 80 6.78 -54.43 -13.27
CA LEU A 80 6.01 -54.69 -14.49
C LEU A 80 4.50 -54.48 -14.31
N LYS A 81 3.94 -54.85 -13.15
CA LYS A 81 2.53 -54.61 -12.83
C LYS A 81 2.17 -53.12 -12.77
N ILE A 82 3.09 -52.29 -12.25
CA ILE A 82 2.90 -50.83 -12.21
C ILE A 82 3.00 -50.27 -13.63
N GLN A 83 3.97 -50.73 -14.41
CA GLN A 83 4.15 -50.33 -15.80
C GLN A 83 2.89 -50.60 -16.64
N GLU A 84 2.38 -51.83 -16.62
CA GLU A 84 1.18 -52.23 -17.39
C GLU A 84 -0.02 -51.35 -17.01
N ARG A 85 -0.24 -51.14 -15.72
CA ARG A 85 -1.31 -50.29 -15.21
C ARG A 85 -1.18 -48.83 -15.62
N LEU A 86 0.02 -48.24 -15.49
CA LEU A 86 0.25 -46.85 -15.88
C LEU A 86 0.10 -46.68 -17.39
N MET A 87 0.61 -47.61 -18.20
CA MET A 87 0.41 -47.60 -19.65
C MET A 87 -1.08 -47.68 -19.99
N GLU A 88 -1.84 -48.59 -19.38
CA GLU A 88 -3.28 -48.73 -19.63
C GLU A 88 -4.06 -47.46 -19.28
N LYS A 89 -3.74 -46.82 -18.16
CA LYS A 89 -4.47 -45.64 -17.65
C LYS A 89 -4.04 -44.33 -18.29
N ILE A 90 -2.74 -44.11 -18.48
CA ILE A 90 -2.18 -42.82 -18.89
C ILE A 90 -2.06 -42.71 -20.41
N GLN A 91 -1.72 -43.80 -21.13
CA GLN A 91 -1.58 -43.77 -22.60
C GLN A 91 -2.79 -43.17 -23.34
N PRO A 92 -4.06 -43.56 -23.06
CA PRO A 92 -5.19 -43.01 -23.81
C PRO A 92 -5.38 -41.51 -23.54
N LEU A 93 -5.17 -41.07 -22.30
CA LEU A 93 -5.25 -39.66 -21.92
C LEU A 93 -4.12 -38.86 -22.58
N PHE A 94 -2.91 -39.42 -22.55
CA PHE A 94 -1.72 -38.81 -23.13
C PHE A 94 -1.86 -38.61 -24.64
N GLN A 95 -2.33 -39.63 -25.37
CA GLN A 95 -2.48 -39.55 -26.83
C GLN A 95 -3.54 -38.52 -27.27
N ASN A 96 -4.54 -38.28 -26.43
CA ASN A 96 -5.56 -37.25 -26.69
C ASN A 96 -5.00 -35.84 -26.53
N VAL A 97 -4.16 -35.59 -25.52
CA VAL A 97 -3.59 -34.27 -25.23
C VAL A 97 -2.38 -33.97 -26.10
N PHE A 98 -1.54 -34.97 -26.36
CA PHE A 98 -0.27 -34.84 -27.06
C PHE A 98 -0.20 -35.82 -28.26
N PRO A 99 -1.03 -35.63 -29.31
CA PRO A 99 -1.16 -36.58 -30.40
C PRO A 99 0.12 -36.76 -31.23
N GLN A 100 1.04 -35.81 -31.16
CA GLN A 100 2.33 -35.81 -31.87
C GLN A 100 3.43 -36.59 -31.14
N TYR A 101 3.16 -37.06 -29.91
CA TYR A 101 4.16 -37.74 -29.08
C TYR A 101 3.75 -39.19 -28.79
N ARG A 102 4.74 -40.06 -28.63
CA ARG A 102 4.55 -41.43 -28.14
C ARG A 102 5.09 -41.54 -26.72
N LEU A 103 4.21 -41.95 -25.80
CA LEU A 103 4.60 -42.21 -24.41
C LEU A 103 5.47 -43.46 -24.31
N GLY A 104 6.75 -43.23 -23.99
CA GLY A 104 7.71 -44.29 -23.72
C GLY A 104 7.63 -44.78 -22.28
N ILE A 105 7.82 -46.08 -22.07
CA ILE A 105 7.91 -46.70 -20.73
C ILE A 105 9.03 -46.08 -19.89
N SER A 106 10.15 -45.74 -20.54
CA SER A 106 11.30 -45.05 -19.92
C SER A 106 10.88 -43.72 -19.27
N ALA A 107 10.03 -42.94 -19.95
CA ALA A 107 9.52 -41.68 -19.44
C ALA A 107 8.64 -41.89 -18.20
N LEU A 108 7.69 -42.84 -18.27
CA LEU A 108 6.85 -43.22 -17.13
C LEU A 108 7.67 -43.67 -15.93
N ARG A 109 8.68 -44.51 -16.16
CA ARG A 109 9.57 -45.01 -15.11
C ARG A 109 10.35 -43.89 -14.44
N LYS A 110 11.00 -43.03 -15.23
CA LYS A 110 11.78 -41.90 -14.70
C LYS A 110 10.89 -40.93 -13.91
N THR A 111 9.69 -40.62 -14.40
CA THR A 111 8.76 -39.74 -13.68
C THR A 111 8.24 -40.41 -12.41
N TRP A 112 7.92 -41.70 -12.44
CA TRP A 112 7.56 -42.47 -11.23
C TRP A 112 8.68 -42.44 -10.19
N GLU A 113 9.92 -42.75 -10.59
CA GLU A 113 11.06 -42.77 -9.69
C GLU A 113 11.31 -41.38 -9.07
N LYS A 114 11.19 -40.30 -9.85
CA LYS A 114 11.29 -38.92 -9.34
C LYS A 114 10.19 -38.60 -8.32
N ILE A 115 8.92 -38.84 -8.64
CA ILE A 115 7.81 -38.58 -7.71
C ILE A 115 7.96 -39.42 -6.45
N SER A 116 8.30 -40.70 -6.59
CA SER A 116 8.52 -41.61 -5.47
C SER A 116 9.64 -41.12 -4.56
N TYR A 117 10.75 -40.64 -5.13
CA TYR A 117 11.87 -40.07 -4.38
C TYR A 117 11.44 -38.86 -3.55
N TYR A 118 10.83 -37.85 -4.18
CA TYR A 118 10.37 -36.65 -3.49
C TYR A 118 9.30 -36.97 -2.44
N CYS A 119 8.31 -37.81 -2.78
CA CYS A 119 7.27 -38.21 -1.84
C CYS A 119 7.85 -38.98 -0.63
N GLN A 120 8.86 -39.83 -0.80
CA GLN A 120 9.50 -40.53 0.33
C GLN A 120 10.25 -39.57 1.25
N GLN A 121 10.99 -38.61 0.69
CA GLN A 121 11.68 -37.59 1.49
C GLN A 121 10.68 -36.70 2.25
N ILE A 122 9.62 -36.29 1.58
CA ILE A 122 8.60 -35.38 2.12
C ILE A 122 7.71 -36.10 3.14
N GLN A 123 7.38 -37.38 2.95
CA GLN A 123 6.57 -38.16 3.90
C GLN A 123 7.23 -38.34 5.25
N SER A 124 8.57 -38.33 5.30
CA SER A 124 9.30 -38.37 6.57
C SER A 124 9.12 -37.09 7.40
N GLN A 125 8.68 -36.00 6.76
CA GLN A 125 8.47 -34.70 7.38
C GLN A 125 6.97 -34.44 7.60
N LYS A 126 6.57 -34.43 8.88
CA LYS A 126 5.21 -34.04 9.29
C LYS A 126 4.92 -32.63 8.76
N GLU A 127 3.72 -32.41 8.21
CA GLU A 127 3.22 -31.12 7.65
C GLU A 127 3.74 -30.71 6.26
N ALA A 128 4.68 -31.46 5.66
CA ALA A 128 5.22 -31.13 4.34
C ALA A 128 4.22 -31.36 3.18
N LEU A 129 3.15 -32.12 3.44
CA LEU A 129 2.00 -32.27 2.57
C LEU A 129 0.72 -31.79 3.26
N HIS A 130 -0.15 -31.13 2.50
CA HIS A 130 -1.52 -30.85 2.91
C HIS A 130 -2.37 -32.13 2.94
N GLN A 131 -3.55 -32.06 3.57
CA GLN A 131 -4.49 -33.18 3.65
C GLN A 131 -4.95 -33.66 2.26
N ASP A 132 -4.97 -32.77 1.26
CA ASP A 132 -5.30 -33.09 -0.13
C ASP A 132 -4.12 -33.73 -0.91
N GLY A 133 -2.97 -33.92 -0.26
CA GLY A 133 -1.75 -34.49 -0.81
C GLY A 133 -0.93 -33.55 -1.69
N LYS A 134 -1.19 -32.24 -1.67
CA LYS A 134 -0.34 -31.22 -2.29
C LYS A 134 0.82 -30.81 -1.40
N LEU A 135 1.87 -30.25 -2.00
CA LEU A 135 3.00 -29.73 -1.22
C LEU A 135 2.59 -28.52 -0.37
N ASN A 136 3.03 -28.54 0.88
CA ASN A 136 2.97 -27.38 1.75
C ASN A 136 4.19 -26.49 1.50
N VAL A 137 4.06 -25.54 0.57
CA VAL A 137 5.15 -24.63 0.17
C VAL A 137 5.63 -23.79 1.36
N HIS A 138 4.73 -23.36 2.25
CA HIS A 138 5.10 -22.58 3.43
C HIS A 138 6.02 -23.38 4.37
N PHE A 139 5.71 -24.66 4.59
CA PHE A 139 6.57 -25.54 5.38
C PHE A 139 7.96 -25.69 4.74
N LEU A 140 8.03 -25.92 3.42
CA LEU A 140 9.30 -26.04 2.70
C LEU A 140 10.14 -24.77 2.81
N ILE A 141 9.52 -23.60 2.62
CA ILE A 141 10.20 -22.31 2.81
C ILE A 141 10.72 -22.19 4.24
N LYS A 142 9.87 -22.43 5.24
CA LYS A 142 10.20 -22.32 6.67
C LYS A 142 11.41 -23.17 7.08
N GLU A 143 11.45 -24.43 6.66
CA GLU A 143 12.54 -25.34 7.04
C GLU A 143 13.84 -24.99 6.32
N ASN A 144 13.79 -24.54 5.06
CA ASN A 144 15.00 -24.09 4.35
C ASN A 144 15.52 -22.76 4.91
N ILE A 145 14.64 -21.84 5.29
CA ILE A 145 15.00 -20.59 5.96
C ILE A 145 15.68 -20.87 7.32
N ARG A 146 15.20 -21.87 8.06
CA ARG A 146 15.83 -22.32 9.31
C ARG A 146 17.27 -22.79 9.09
N GLN A 147 17.52 -23.57 8.03
CA GLN A 147 18.87 -24.02 7.69
C GLN A 147 19.77 -22.84 7.30
N TYR A 148 19.23 -21.92 6.50
CA TYR A 148 19.91 -20.70 6.11
C TYR A 148 20.33 -19.85 7.32
N GLN A 149 19.46 -19.70 8.32
CA GLN A 149 19.78 -18.95 9.55
C GLN A 149 21.04 -19.51 10.24
N ARG A 150 21.16 -20.84 10.37
CA ARG A 150 22.35 -21.52 10.93
C ARG A 150 23.61 -21.32 10.08
N GLN A 151 23.45 -21.20 8.77
CA GLN A 151 24.57 -21.01 7.83
C GLN A 151 25.12 -19.58 7.86
N ILE A 152 24.26 -18.56 7.96
CA ILE A 152 24.73 -17.16 8.08
C ILE A 152 25.59 -16.97 9.33
N GLU A 153 25.21 -17.63 10.44
CA GLU A 153 25.93 -17.52 11.71
C GLU A 153 27.32 -18.17 11.66
N SER A 154 27.54 -19.11 10.73
CA SER A 154 28.79 -19.88 10.61
C SER A 154 29.69 -19.43 9.46
N SER A 155 29.21 -18.63 8.51
CA SER A 155 29.99 -18.20 7.34
C SER A 155 29.65 -16.80 6.85
N THR A 156 30.67 -15.95 6.71
CA THR A 156 30.57 -14.58 6.17
C THR A 156 30.51 -14.50 4.64
N ALA A 157 30.59 -15.63 3.93
CA ALA A 157 30.73 -15.68 2.47
C ALA A 157 29.44 -15.99 1.67
N VAL A 158 28.27 -15.99 2.33
CA VAL A 158 27.01 -16.39 1.66
C VAL A 158 26.53 -15.29 0.71
N GLN A 159 26.49 -15.58 -0.60
CA GLN A 159 25.84 -14.70 -1.57
C GLN A 159 24.31 -14.83 -1.46
N HIS A 160 23.70 -14.02 -0.60
CA HIS A 160 22.31 -14.17 -0.17
C HIS A 160 21.29 -14.22 -1.32
N HIS A 161 21.42 -13.35 -2.34
CA HIS A 161 20.51 -13.34 -3.50
C HIS A 161 20.60 -14.60 -4.36
N GLN A 162 21.80 -15.18 -4.49
CA GLN A 162 22.00 -16.44 -5.21
C GLN A 162 21.38 -17.59 -4.44
N TYR A 163 21.55 -17.62 -3.12
CA TYR A 163 20.91 -18.60 -2.26
C TYR A 163 19.39 -18.56 -2.41
N THR A 164 18.79 -17.37 -2.37
CA THR A 164 17.34 -17.19 -2.57
C THR A 164 16.87 -17.79 -3.88
N HIS A 165 17.55 -17.45 -4.99
CA HIS A 165 17.15 -17.93 -6.31
C HIS A 165 17.32 -19.44 -6.45
N GLN A 166 18.43 -20.01 -5.94
CA GLN A 166 18.66 -21.45 -5.94
C GLN A 166 17.59 -22.19 -5.10
N LEU A 167 17.21 -21.63 -3.95
CA LEU A 167 16.14 -22.20 -3.13
C LEU A 167 14.80 -22.14 -3.86
N ALA A 168 14.47 -21.01 -4.48
CA ALA A 168 13.26 -20.85 -5.27
C ALA A 168 13.21 -21.85 -6.44
N MET A 169 14.33 -22.05 -7.16
CA MET A 169 14.46 -23.05 -8.23
C MET A 169 14.18 -24.46 -7.72
N LYS A 170 14.79 -24.87 -6.60
CA LYS A 170 14.60 -26.20 -6.01
C LYS A 170 13.15 -26.45 -5.56
N ILE A 171 12.56 -25.48 -4.86
CA ILE A 171 11.15 -25.58 -4.45
C ILE A 171 10.25 -25.59 -5.68
N SER A 172 10.57 -24.80 -6.71
CA SER A 172 9.85 -24.76 -7.98
C SER A 172 9.86 -26.09 -8.71
N GLU A 173 11.02 -26.73 -8.82
CA GLU A 173 11.16 -28.08 -9.39
C GLU A 173 10.38 -29.12 -8.58
N CYS A 174 10.42 -29.03 -7.24
CA CYS A 174 9.65 -29.91 -6.37
C CYS A 174 8.14 -29.78 -6.62
N ILE A 175 7.63 -28.54 -6.76
CA ILE A 175 6.22 -28.28 -7.12
C ILE A 175 5.89 -28.87 -8.50
N ALA A 176 6.75 -28.65 -9.49
CA ALA A 176 6.53 -29.18 -10.84
C ALA A 176 6.49 -30.72 -10.85
N ILE A 177 7.38 -31.38 -10.12
CA ILE A 177 7.47 -32.85 -10.09
C ILE A 177 6.38 -33.46 -9.22
N VAL A 178 6.11 -32.91 -8.04
CA VAL A 178 5.17 -33.50 -7.09
C VAL A 178 3.74 -33.05 -7.36
N ASP A 179 3.47 -31.79 -7.68
CA ASP A 179 2.11 -31.33 -7.92
C ASP A 179 1.76 -31.25 -9.40
N GLY A 180 2.76 -31.35 -10.30
CA GLY A 180 2.52 -31.27 -11.73
C GLY A 180 2.04 -29.89 -12.17
N VAL A 181 2.41 -28.84 -11.44
CA VAL A 181 2.01 -27.46 -11.72
C VAL A 181 3.26 -26.64 -11.98
N ARG A 182 3.24 -25.77 -13.00
CA ARG A 182 4.31 -24.80 -13.24
C ARG A 182 4.20 -23.65 -12.23
N PRO A 183 5.09 -23.55 -11.23
CA PRO A 183 5.03 -22.45 -10.28
C PRO A 183 5.61 -21.17 -10.90
N ARG A 184 5.23 -20.03 -10.33
CA ARG A 184 5.79 -18.73 -10.72
C ARG A 184 7.08 -18.47 -9.95
N LEU A 185 8.21 -18.87 -10.53
CA LEU A 185 9.54 -18.76 -9.91
C LEU A 185 9.86 -17.36 -9.36
N ASP A 186 9.52 -16.31 -10.10
CA ASP A 186 9.72 -14.91 -9.66
C ASP A 186 8.98 -14.61 -8.35
N GLN A 187 7.72 -15.03 -8.25
CA GLN A 187 6.91 -14.82 -7.04
C GLN A 187 7.47 -15.58 -5.84
N LEU A 188 7.89 -16.82 -6.06
CA LEU A 188 8.52 -17.64 -5.03
C LEU A 188 9.85 -17.04 -4.56
N THR A 189 10.66 -16.53 -5.50
CA THR A 189 11.93 -15.86 -5.20
C THR A 189 11.69 -14.60 -4.37
N LYS A 190 10.69 -13.78 -4.72
CA LYS A 190 10.28 -12.60 -3.97
C LYS A 190 9.86 -12.95 -2.54
N LEU A 191 8.99 -13.96 -2.37
CA LEU A 191 8.52 -14.39 -1.05
C LEU A 191 9.67 -14.91 -0.16
N ILE A 192 10.58 -15.71 -0.73
CA ILE A 192 11.75 -16.21 0.02
C ILE A 192 12.65 -15.04 0.40
N TRP A 193 12.94 -14.13 -0.54
CA TRP A 193 13.79 -12.97 -0.29
C TRP A 193 13.23 -12.06 0.80
N SER A 194 11.91 -11.80 0.76
CA SER A 194 11.24 -10.90 1.69
C SER A 194 11.32 -11.38 3.13
N ILE A 195 11.40 -12.70 3.37
CA ILE A 195 11.67 -13.26 4.71
C ILE A 195 13.18 -13.32 4.98
N GLN A 196 13.96 -13.83 4.04
CA GLN A 196 15.40 -14.05 4.19
C GLN A 196 16.16 -12.77 4.57
N ARG A 197 15.82 -11.62 3.98
CA ARG A 197 16.46 -10.32 4.28
C ARG A 197 16.28 -9.89 5.74
N ASN A 198 15.19 -10.30 6.38
CA ASN A 198 14.89 -9.93 7.77
C ASN A 198 15.79 -10.66 8.78
N LEU A 199 16.49 -11.72 8.35
CA LEU A 199 17.41 -12.50 9.17
C LEU A 199 18.86 -12.01 9.12
N ILE A 200 19.18 -11.10 8.18
CA ILE A 200 20.56 -10.65 7.96
C ILE A 200 20.92 -9.56 8.97
N LYS A 201 22.05 -9.76 9.65
CA LYS A 201 22.54 -8.90 10.75
C LYS A 201 23.28 -7.64 10.29
N MET A 202 23.86 -7.59 9.09
CA MET A 202 24.65 -6.42 8.64
C MET A 202 24.47 -6.07 7.15
N ALA A 203 24.06 -4.83 6.84
CA ALA A 203 24.73 -3.82 5.99
C ALA A 203 23.73 -2.67 5.66
N PRO A 204 24.20 -1.45 5.35
CA PRO A 204 23.36 -0.27 5.12
C PRO A 204 22.26 -0.58 4.11
N GLN A 205 21.03 -0.15 4.40
CA GLN A 205 19.82 -0.44 3.61
C GLN A 205 20.01 -0.19 2.10
N ASP A 206 20.87 0.77 1.73
CA ASP A 206 21.15 1.14 0.34
C ASP A 206 21.93 0.07 -0.45
N LYS A 207 22.63 -0.86 0.21
CA LYS A 207 23.33 -1.99 -0.42
C LYS A 207 22.45 -3.23 -0.63
N TRP A 208 21.24 -3.25 -0.07
CA TRP A 208 20.31 -4.38 -0.14
C TRP A 208 19.04 -4.06 -0.94
N LYS A 209 19.15 -3.20 -1.95
CA LYS A 209 18.10 -3.11 -2.96
C LYS A 209 17.89 -4.51 -3.53
N SER A 210 16.69 -5.05 -3.30
CA SER A 210 16.32 -6.35 -3.83
C SER A 210 16.46 -6.31 -5.36
N PRO A 211 17.23 -7.23 -5.98
CA PRO A 211 17.19 -7.39 -7.43
C PRO A 211 15.83 -7.95 -7.89
N TYR A 212 14.98 -8.37 -6.96
CA TYR A 212 13.69 -9.00 -7.20
C TYR A 212 12.50 -8.10 -6.83
N GLU A 213 12.68 -6.96 -6.16
CA GLU A 213 11.57 -6.10 -5.73
C GLU A 213 11.79 -4.66 -6.20
N GLU A 214 10.93 -4.19 -7.10
CA GLU A 214 10.72 -2.76 -7.32
C GLU A 214 9.72 -2.26 -6.28
N PHE A 215 10.14 -1.35 -5.41
CA PHE A 215 9.27 -0.73 -4.42
C PHE A 215 8.46 0.37 -5.11
N ASP A 216 7.18 0.11 -5.37
CA ASP A 216 6.29 1.05 -6.03
C ASP A 216 5.34 1.77 -5.06
N LYS A 217 4.40 2.54 -5.62
CA LYS A 217 3.43 3.32 -4.85
C LYS A 217 2.46 2.44 -4.06
N ILE A 218 2.11 1.26 -4.57
CA ILE A 218 1.22 0.31 -3.90
C ILE A 218 1.94 -0.28 -2.69
N ASP A 219 3.22 -0.63 -2.85
CA ASP A 219 4.04 -1.12 -1.74
C ASP A 219 4.12 -0.10 -0.61
N LYS A 220 4.24 1.21 -0.93
CA LYS A 220 4.19 2.28 0.09
C LYS A 220 2.87 2.28 0.88
N ILE A 221 1.72 2.20 0.20
CA ILE A 221 0.40 2.18 0.86
C ILE A 221 0.25 0.92 1.71
N VAL A 222 0.56 -0.26 1.15
CA VAL A 222 0.44 -1.55 1.84
C VAL A 222 1.30 -1.59 3.09
N THR A 223 2.58 -1.21 2.98
CA THR A 223 3.52 -1.24 4.12
C THR A 223 3.13 -0.24 5.20
N GLN A 224 2.69 0.96 4.83
CA GLN A 224 2.17 1.94 5.80
C GLN A 224 0.93 1.41 6.52
N THR A 225 -0.05 0.86 5.80
CA THR A 225 -1.26 0.27 6.41
C THR A 225 -0.91 -0.89 7.33
N ILE A 226 0.04 -1.76 6.97
CA ILE A 226 0.49 -2.85 7.84
C ILE A 226 1.05 -2.32 9.16
N VAL A 227 1.94 -1.32 9.11
CA VAL A 227 2.54 -0.72 10.31
C VAL A 227 1.48 -0.06 11.19
N GLU A 228 0.52 0.65 10.60
CA GLU A 228 -0.57 1.31 11.34
C GLU A 228 -1.52 0.29 12.00
N VAL A 229 -1.91 -0.77 11.28
CA VAL A 229 -2.79 -1.83 11.80
C VAL A 229 -2.08 -2.62 12.90
N SER A 230 -0.82 -3.01 12.68
CA SER A 230 -0.08 -3.81 13.66
C SER A 230 0.32 -3.02 14.92
N THR A 231 0.42 -1.69 14.80
CA THR A 231 0.56 -0.80 15.96
C THR A 231 -0.75 -0.70 16.74
N LYS A 232 -1.88 -0.58 16.04
CA LYS A 232 -3.21 -0.52 16.67
C LYS A 232 -3.62 -1.84 17.33
N LYS A 233 -3.24 -2.98 16.74
CA LYS A 233 -3.54 -4.33 17.21
C LYS A 233 -2.23 -5.12 17.38
N PRO A 234 -1.51 -4.95 18.50
CA PRO A 234 -0.19 -5.57 18.69
C PRO A 234 -0.21 -7.11 18.70
N GLN A 235 -1.35 -7.77 18.87
CA GLN A 235 -1.44 -9.24 18.90
C GLN A 235 -2.10 -9.83 17.63
N ILE A 236 -2.30 -9.03 16.58
CA ILE A 236 -2.92 -9.47 15.33
C ILE A 236 -2.09 -10.61 14.70
N SER A 237 -2.77 -11.70 14.31
CA SER A 237 -2.14 -12.80 13.57
C SER A 237 -1.84 -12.41 12.12
N GLN A 238 -1.00 -13.18 11.42
CA GLN A 238 -0.69 -12.90 10.02
C GLN A 238 -1.94 -12.89 9.13
N GLN A 239 -2.85 -13.85 9.32
CA GLN A 239 -4.07 -13.97 8.51
C GLN A 239 -5.04 -12.81 8.77
N GLU A 240 -5.23 -12.44 10.04
CA GLU A 240 -6.07 -11.29 10.40
C GLU A 240 -5.47 -9.98 9.86
N LEU A 241 -4.15 -9.82 9.92
CA LEU A 241 -3.45 -8.66 9.36
C LEU A 241 -3.63 -8.58 7.85
N GLU A 242 -3.49 -9.71 7.15
CA GLU A 242 -3.72 -9.78 5.70
C GLU A 242 -5.15 -9.37 5.35
N CYS A 243 -6.15 -9.89 6.08
CA CYS A 243 -7.55 -9.53 5.88
C CYS A 243 -7.82 -8.05 6.17
N GLU A 244 -7.36 -7.50 7.31
CA GLU A 244 -7.59 -6.09 7.65
C GLU A 244 -6.93 -5.13 6.66
N VAL A 245 -5.76 -5.47 6.14
CA VAL A 245 -5.07 -4.66 5.12
C VAL A 245 -5.82 -4.75 3.79
N LYS A 246 -6.30 -5.94 3.41
CA LYS A 246 -7.17 -6.11 2.22
C LYS A 246 -8.43 -5.27 2.36
N ASP A 247 -9.15 -5.37 3.47
CA ASP A 247 -10.37 -4.62 3.72
C ASP A 247 -10.12 -3.11 3.71
N HIS A 248 -9.01 -2.65 4.31
CA HIS A 248 -8.63 -1.25 4.28
C HIS A 248 -8.38 -0.75 2.85
N ILE A 249 -7.56 -1.46 2.08
CA ILE A 249 -7.23 -1.07 0.69
C ILE A 249 -8.46 -1.22 -0.22
N HIS A 250 -9.26 -2.26 -0.04
CA HIS A 250 -10.50 -2.48 -0.78
C HIS A 250 -11.49 -1.35 -0.49
N SER A 251 -11.65 -0.93 0.77
CA SER A 251 -12.51 0.20 1.12
C SER A 251 -12.06 1.52 0.46
N LEU A 252 -10.76 1.70 0.25
CA LEU A 252 -10.22 2.84 -0.50
C LEU A 252 -10.55 2.75 -2.00
N CYS A 253 -10.64 1.53 -2.55
CA CYS A 253 -11.04 1.26 -3.93
C CYS A 253 -12.58 1.31 -4.14
N GLU A 254 -13.36 0.95 -3.12
CA GLU A 254 -14.83 0.93 -3.12
C GLU A 254 -15.48 2.29 -2.86
N LEU A 255 -14.70 3.32 -2.53
CA LEU A 255 -15.20 4.70 -2.53
C LEU A 255 -15.91 4.93 -3.86
N PRO A 256 -17.25 5.13 -3.87
CA PRO A 256 -18.03 5.08 -5.10
C PRO A 256 -17.37 6.06 -6.02
N SER A 257 -16.95 5.54 -7.17
CA SER A 257 -16.14 6.24 -8.16
C SER A 257 -16.67 7.66 -8.21
N PHE A 258 -15.95 8.63 -7.63
CA PHE A 258 -16.42 10.00 -7.63
C PHE A 258 -16.81 10.29 -9.09
N ALA A 259 -18.11 10.51 -9.33
CA ALA A 259 -18.69 10.34 -10.66
C ALA A 259 -17.97 11.23 -11.68
N SER A 260 -17.40 12.32 -11.18
CA SER A 260 -16.44 13.20 -11.83
C SER A 260 -15.39 13.72 -10.83
N LEU A 261 -14.34 14.35 -11.36
CA LEU A 261 -13.38 15.12 -10.55
C LEU A 261 -14.05 16.28 -9.81
N ASP A 262 -15.11 16.85 -10.37
CA ASP A 262 -15.88 17.92 -9.75
C ASP A 262 -16.57 17.43 -8.46
N VAL A 263 -17.24 16.28 -8.51
CA VAL A 263 -17.87 15.68 -7.32
C VAL A 263 -16.84 15.38 -6.23
N MET A 264 -15.67 14.87 -6.63
CA MET A 264 -14.55 14.64 -5.69
C MET A 264 -14.10 15.95 -5.04
N THR A 265 -13.93 17.00 -5.84
CA THR A 265 -13.53 18.34 -5.38
C THR A 265 -14.54 18.92 -4.42
N CYS A 266 -15.83 18.87 -4.75
CA CYS A 266 -16.91 19.36 -3.91
C CYS A 266 -16.94 18.66 -2.55
N ASN A 267 -16.87 17.33 -2.53
CA ASN A 267 -16.94 16.55 -1.29
C ASN A 267 -15.73 16.80 -0.39
N ILE A 268 -14.52 16.79 -0.95
CA ILE A 268 -13.29 17.04 -0.17
C ILE A 268 -13.28 18.48 0.34
N ALA A 269 -13.60 19.46 -0.51
CA ALA A 269 -13.61 20.87 -0.13
C ALA A 269 -14.66 21.16 0.94
N ALA A 270 -15.85 20.54 0.86
CA ALA A 270 -16.91 20.68 1.86
C ALA A 270 -16.47 20.15 3.23
N VAL A 271 -15.89 18.93 3.29
CA VAL A 271 -15.38 18.35 4.55
C VAL A 271 -14.23 19.19 5.10
N LEU A 272 -13.30 19.61 4.25
CA LEU A 272 -12.16 20.42 4.65
C LEU A 272 -12.59 21.79 5.19
N ALA A 273 -13.53 22.45 4.52
CA ALA A 273 -14.07 23.75 4.95
C ALA A 273 -14.83 23.64 6.27
N GLU A 274 -15.59 22.55 6.49
CA GLU A 274 -16.25 22.29 7.76
C GLU A 274 -15.24 22.26 8.93
N LYS A 275 -14.14 21.52 8.75
CA LYS A 275 -13.14 21.32 9.81
C LYS A 275 -12.31 22.57 10.07
N LEU A 276 -11.87 23.25 9.02
CA LEU A 276 -10.97 24.39 9.14
C LEU A 276 -11.70 25.71 9.46
N SER A 277 -12.96 25.86 9.06
CA SER A 277 -13.69 27.12 9.28
C SER A 277 -13.84 27.46 10.77
N ALA A 278 -14.12 26.46 11.61
CA ALA A 278 -14.24 26.64 13.07
C ALA A 278 -12.93 27.09 13.74
N GLN A 279 -11.80 26.69 13.17
CA GLN A 279 -10.46 26.97 13.69
C GLN A 279 -9.82 28.19 13.01
N SER A 280 -10.48 28.74 11.99
CA SER A 280 -9.96 29.84 11.21
C SER A 280 -9.98 31.15 11.99
N LEU A 281 -9.05 32.03 11.61
CA LEU A 281 -9.04 33.41 12.08
C LEU A 281 -10.24 34.23 11.58
N PHE A 282 -11.16 33.66 10.79
CA PHE A 282 -12.37 34.36 10.32
C PHE A 282 -13.17 34.96 11.49
N SER A 283 -13.27 34.22 12.60
CA SER A 283 -13.99 34.65 13.80
C SER A 283 -13.35 35.87 14.48
N THR A 284 -12.04 36.08 14.33
CA THR A 284 -11.30 37.15 15.00
C THR A 284 -10.85 38.29 14.06
N LEU A 285 -10.65 38.02 12.76
CA LEU A 285 -10.15 38.98 11.77
C LEU A 285 -11.20 40.00 11.33
N PHE A 286 -12.47 39.61 11.28
CA PHE A 286 -13.54 40.46 10.73
C PHE A 286 -14.60 40.80 11.78
N ARG A 287 -15.11 42.03 11.72
CA ARG A 287 -16.26 42.48 12.53
C ARG A 287 -17.54 41.77 12.07
N ALA A 288 -18.57 41.75 12.93
CA ALA A 288 -19.84 41.09 12.64
C ALA A 288 -20.49 41.60 11.34
N GLU A 289 -20.45 42.92 11.11
CA GLU A 289 -20.97 43.55 9.89
C GLU A 289 -20.22 43.11 8.63
N GLN A 290 -18.89 43.07 8.69
CA GLN A 290 -18.05 42.63 7.56
C GLN A 290 -18.31 41.15 7.22
N LYS A 291 -18.44 40.29 8.24
CA LYS A 291 -18.81 38.88 8.06
C LYS A 291 -20.18 38.75 7.39
N LYS A 292 -21.15 39.53 7.85
CA LYS A 292 -22.50 39.58 7.27
C LYS A 292 -22.45 40.01 5.81
N SER A 293 -21.73 41.08 5.48
CA SER A 293 -21.55 41.54 4.09
C SER A 293 -20.92 40.48 3.18
N MET A 294 -19.90 39.77 3.66
CA MET A 294 -19.30 38.66 2.91
C MET A 294 -20.31 37.53 2.67
N ILE A 295 -21.03 37.10 3.71
CA ILE A 295 -22.01 36.01 3.61
C ILE A 295 -23.15 36.40 2.66
N GLU A 296 -23.70 37.63 2.77
CA GLU A 296 -24.75 38.13 1.89
C GLU A 296 -24.30 38.22 0.43
N PHE A 297 -23.07 38.68 0.20
CA PHE A 297 -22.47 38.71 -1.13
C PHE A 297 -22.41 37.29 -1.73
N ILE A 298 -21.96 36.31 -0.96
CA ILE A 298 -21.86 34.92 -1.40
C ILE A 298 -23.24 34.32 -1.66
N GLN A 299 -24.19 34.48 -0.73
CA GLN A 299 -25.55 33.94 -0.83
C GLN A 299 -26.30 34.48 -2.05
N ARG A 300 -26.15 35.78 -2.34
CA ARG A 300 -26.70 36.38 -3.56
C ARG A 300 -26.16 35.66 -4.80
N HIS A 301 -24.85 35.48 -4.89
CA HIS A 301 -24.22 34.84 -6.04
C HIS A 301 -24.62 33.37 -6.20
N ILE A 302 -24.77 32.63 -5.09
CA ILE A 302 -25.30 31.26 -5.11
C ILE A 302 -26.71 31.24 -5.70
N THR A 303 -27.58 32.16 -5.26
CA THR A 303 -28.99 32.24 -5.72
C THR A 303 -29.07 32.52 -7.23
N LEU A 304 -28.28 33.48 -7.72
CA LEU A 304 -28.21 33.81 -9.15
C LEU A 304 -27.64 32.65 -9.97
N TYR A 305 -26.62 31.97 -9.45
CA TYR A 305 -26.03 30.82 -10.13
C TYR A 305 -27.02 29.64 -10.28
N LYS A 306 -27.82 29.35 -9.24
CA LYS A 306 -28.90 28.34 -9.31
C LYS A 306 -29.93 28.67 -10.38
N SER A 307 -30.27 29.95 -10.51
CA SER A 307 -31.27 30.36 -11.49
C SER A 307 -30.80 30.22 -12.94
N SER A 308 -29.48 30.26 -13.19
CA SER A 308 -28.90 30.34 -14.53
C SER A 308 -28.35 29.03 -15.10
N SER A 309 -28.06 28.01 -14.28
CA SER A 309 -27.52 26.72 -14.73
C SER A 309 -28.40 25.52 -14.38
N LYS A 310 -28.61 24.60 -15.34
CA LYS A 310 -29.31 23.32 -15.14
C LYS A 310 -28.42 22.25 -14.46
N ASP A 311 -27.09 22.38 -14.57
CA ASP A 311 -26.09 21.58 -13.84
C ASP A 311 -25.04 22.51 -13.21
N PRO A 312 -25.00 22.65 -11.87
CA PRO A 312 -24.07 23.56 -11.21
C PRO A 312 -22.66 22.98 -11.12
N HIS A 313 -21.74 23.43 -11.98
CA HIS A 313 -20.29 23.22 -11.81
C HIS A 313 -19.76 24.08 -10.64
N LEU A 314 -19.92 23.59 -9.41
CA LEU A 314 -19.56 24.34 -8.19
C LEU A 314 -18.09 24.81 -8.15
N PRO A 315 -17.08 24.02 -8.57
CA PRO A 315 -15.69 24.51 -8.58
C PRO A 315 -15.48 25.73 -9.49
N GLU A 316 -16.21 25.82 -10.61
CA GLU A 316 -16.16 26.99 -11.48
C GLU A 316 -16.86 28.19 -10.84
N PHE A 317 -18.01 27.97 -10.21
CA PHE A 317 -18.73 28.99 -9.44
C PHE A 317 -17.81 29.62 -8.39
N ILE A 318 -17.12 28.81 -7.57
CA ILE A 318 -16.17 29.29 -6.56
C ILE A 318 -15.10 30.19 -7.18
N ARG A 319 -14.47 29.77 -8.28
CA ARG A 319 -13.43 30.57 -8.96
C ARG A 319 -13.97 31.91 -9.44
N ARG A 320 -15.16 31.91 -10.05
CA ARG A 320 -15.82 33.14 -10.53
C ARG A 320 -16.14 34.09 -9.38
N THR A 321 -16.66 33.58 -8.26
CA THR A 321 -16.98 34.40 -7.08
C THR A 321 -15.73 34.98 -6.43
N ILE A 322 -14.62 34.22 -6.36
CA ILE A 322 -13.33 34.75 -5.89
C ILE A 322 -12.83 35.87 -6.80
N SER A 323 -12.89 35.69 -8.12
CA SER A 323 -12.51 36.74 -9.08
C SER A 323 -13.37 37.99 -8.93
N LEU A 324 -14.68 37.83 -8.75
CA LEU A 324 -15.62 38.93 -8.51
C LEU A 324 -15.35 39.66 -7.20
N TYR A 325 -15.04 38.92 -6.12
CA TYR A 325 -14.66 39.51 -4.84
C TYR A 325 -13.39 40.37 -4.98
N ASN A 326 -12.36 39.84 -5.63
CA ASN A 326 -11.10 40.55 -5.85
C ASN A 326 -11.28 41.77 -6.77
N LEU A 327 -12.18 41.68 -7.75
CA LEU A 327 -12.55 42.81 -8.59
C LEU A 327 -13.27 43.88 -7.78
N ALA A 328 -14.22 43.48 -6.93
CA ALA A 328 -14.98 44.37 -6.07
C ALA A 328 -14.11 45.17 -5.10
N LEU A 329 -13.04 44.58 -4.57
CA LEU A 329 -12.08 45.28 -3.72
C LEU A 329 -11.34 46.42 -4.46
N LYS A 330 -11.12 46.28 -5.77
CA LYS A 330 -10.39 47.25 -6.59
C LYS A 330 -11.28 48.37 -7.14
N MET A 331 -12.60 48.24 -7.00
CA MET A 331 -13.53 49.22 -7.53
C MET A 331 -13.53 50.52 -6.71
N PRO A 332 -13.70 51.68 -7.36
CA PRO A 332 -14.02 52.93 -6.67
C PRO A 332 -15.26 52.74 -5.78
N LYS A 333 -15.19 53.13 -4.50
CA LYS A 333 -16.30 52.98 -3.53
C LYS A 333 -17.19 54.22 -3.41
N THR A 334 -16.85 55.31 -4.09
CA THR A 334 -17.47 56.63 -3.94
C THR A 334 -18.48 56.98 -5.03
N LEU A 335 -18.72 56.10 -6.02
CA LEU A 335 -19.65 56.39 -7.10
C LEU A 335 -21.08 56.54 -6.60
N SER A 336 -21.78 57.49 -7.21
CA SER A 336 -23.21 57.74 -7.05
C SER A 336 -24.06 56.73 -7.83
N GLU A 337 -25.32 56.54 -7.42
CA GLU A 337 -26.27 55.68 -8.14
C GLU A 337 -26.48 56.12 -9.59
N ARG A 338 -26.39 57.42 -9.87
CA ARG A 338 -26.51 57.97 -11.22
C ARG A 338 -25.37 57.50 -12.13
N GLU A 339 -24.13 57.63 -11.67
CA GLU A 339 -22.94 57.21 -12.45
C GLU A 339 -22.96 55.70 -12.73
N ILE A 340 -23.41 54.90 -11.75
CA ILE A 340 -23.54 53.44 -11.92
C ILE A 340 -24.63 53.12 -12.94
N LYS A 341 -25.77 53.82 -12.89
CA LYS A 341 -26.86 53.64 -13.84
C LYS A 341 -26.42 53.95 -15.27
N GLU A 342 -25.77 55.08 -15.49
CA GLU A 342 -25.19 55.47 -16.79
C GLU A 342 -24.18 54.41 -17.29
N ALA A 343 -23.35 53.85 -16.40
CA ALA A 343 -22.43 52.78 -16.76
C ALA A 343 -23.15 51.45 -17.14
N ILE A 344 -24.22 51.07 -16.45
CA ILE A 344 -25.02 49.88 -16.76
C ILE A 344 -25.67 50.00 -18.13
N LEU A 345 -26.29 51.15 -18.43
CA LEU A 345 -26.96 51.42 -19.69
C LEU A 345 -25.98 51.37 -20.88
N SER A 346 -24.71 51.76 -20.68
CA SER A 346 -23.66 51.65 -21.71
C SER A 346 -23.21 50.20 -22.00
N ILE A 347 -23.47 49.24 -21.10
CA ILE A 347 -23.08 47.82 -21.26
C ILE A 347 -24.26 46.95 -21.71
N TYR A 348 -25.47 47.25 -21.24
CA TYR A 348 -26.62 46.38 -21.46
C TYR A 348 -27.03 46.40 -22.94
N PRO A 349 -27.18 45.23 -23.59
CA PRO A 349 -27.52 45.19 -25.01
C PRO A 349 -28.91 45.80 -25.16
N HIS A 350 -28.99 46.91 -25.89
CA HIS A 350 -30.16 47.55 -26.51
C HIS A 350 -30.14 49.10 -26.46
N GLN A 351 -29.11 49.75 -25.89
CA GLN A 351 -28.98 51.21 -25.96
C GLN A 351 -27.54 51.65 -26.29
N ASN A 352 -27.38 52.48 -27.33
CA ASN A 352 -26.11 53.09 -27.74
C ASN A 352 -25.80 54.32 -26.87
N GLU A 353 -25.71 54.14 -25.55
CA GLU A 353 -25.31 55.23 -24.67
C GLU A 353 -23.79 55.42 -24.69
N THR A 354 -23.36 56.67 -24.63
CA THR A 354 -21.93 57.01 -24.55
C THR A 354 -21.36 56.48 -23.25
N ARG A 355 -20.32 55.66 -23.35
CA ARG A 355 -19.61 55.08 -22.21
C ARG A 355 -19.05 56.19 -21.31
N PRO A 356 -19.48 56.30 -20.03
CA PRO A 356 -18.94 57.28 -19.10
C PRO A 356 -17.42 57.12 -18.88
N ASP A 357 -16.72 58.18 -18.48
CA ASP A 357 -15.30 58.07 -18.13
C ASP A 357 -15.14 57.53 -16.70
N LEU A 358 -15.14 56.20 -16.57
CA LEU A 358 -15.03 55.47 -15.30
C LEU A 358 -13.95 54.40 -15.38
N ASP A 359 -13.46 53.96 -14.22
CA ASP A 359 -12.46 52.90 -14.11
C ASP A 359 -12.92 51.60 -14.80
N GLN A 360 -12.01 50.95 -15.54
CA GLN A 360 -12.27 49.69 -16.23
C GLN A 360 -12.78 48.57 -15.30
N SER A 361 -12.40 48.59 -14.02
CA SER A 361 -12.86 47.65 -13.00
C SER A 361 -14.39 47.69 -12.79
N ILE A 362 -15.00 48.88 -12.89
CA ILE A 362 -16.46 49.06 -12.81
C ILE A 362 -17.15 48.37 -13.99
N TYR A 363 -16.65 48.62 -15.20
CA TYR A 363 -17.19 47.99 -16.41
C TYR A 363 -17.05 46.47 -16.39
N ALA A 364 -15.92 45.96 -15.89
CA ALA A 364 -15.70 44.54 -15.72
C ALA A 364 -16.67 43.93 -14.68
N PHE A 365 -16.93 44.63 -13.57
CA PHE A 365 -17.84 44.16 -12.53
C PHE A 365 -19.28 44.14 -13.01
N ILE A 366 -19.75 45.23 -13.63
CA ILE A 366 -21.08 45.32 -14.23
C ILE A 366 -21.25 44.22 -15.28
N SER A 367 -20.28 44.03 -16.17
CA SER A 367 -20.34 42.98 -17.20
C SER A 367 -20.46 41.58 -16.60
N ALA A 368 -19.70 41.29 -15.53
CA ALA A 368 -19.76 39.99 -14.87
C ALA A 368 -21.10 39.77 -14.13
N GLU A 369 -21.65 40.79 -13.47
CA GLU A 369 -23.00 40.74 -12.87
C GLU A 369 -24.10 40.58 -13.94
N VAL A 370 -24.01 41.27 -15.06
CA VAL A 370 -24.95 41.12 -16.19
C VAL A 370 -24.93 39.70 -16.73
N ILE A 371 -23.76 39.05 -16.83
CA ILE A 371 -23.65 37.66 -17.27
C ILE A 371 -24.33 36.71 -16.26
N LEU A 372 -24.21 36.96 -14.95
CA LEU A 372 -24.89 36.17 -13.92
C LEU A 372 -26.42 36.34 -13.96
N LEU A 373 -26.89 37.53 -14.32
CA LEU A 373 -28.31 37.85 -14.45
C LEU A 373 -28.91 37.37 -15.77
N LYS A 374 -28.12 37.20 -16.84
CA LYS A 374 -28.61 36.74 -18.15
C LYS A 374 -28.95 35.25 -18.09
N ASN A 375 -30.24 34.95 -17.86
CA ASN A 375 -30.76 33.60 -18.02
C ASN A 375 -31.16 33.37 -19.49
N LYS A 376 -30.94 32.15 -20.02
CA LYS A 376 -31.28 31.82 -21.42
C LYS A 376 -32.80 31.87 -21.69
N GLU A 377 -33.62 31.81 -20.64
CA GLU A 377 -35.09 31.77 -20.73
C GLU A 377 -35.76 33.10 -20.31
N TYR A 378 -35.04 34.05 -19.69
CA TYR A 378 -35.59 35.32 -19.20
C TYR A 378 -34.62 36.48 -19.44
N CYS A 379 -34.93 37.34 -20.41
CA CYS A 379 -34.35 38.68 -20.48
C CYS A 379 -35.06 39.54 -19.42
N TYR A 380 -34.44 39.73 -18.26
CA TYR A 380 -34.97 40.65 -17.24
C TYR A 380 -35.07 42.09 -17.79
N SER A 381 -36.05 42.87 -17.30
CA SER A 381 -36.19 44.27 -17.69
C SER A 381 -34.96 45.07 -17.29
N ILE A 382 -34.67 46.15 -18.01
CA ILE A 382 -33.48 46.98 -17.75
C ILE A 382 -33.54 47.61 -16.36
N GLU A 383 -34.74 47.90 -15.85
CA GLU A 383 -34.97 48.37 -14.48
C GLU A 383 -34.55 47.32 -13.46
N TYR A 384 -34.97 46.07 -13.63
CA TYR A 384 -34.60 44.98 -12.73
C TYR A 384 -33.09 44.71 -12.72
N VAL A 385 -32.47 44.74 -13.90
CA VAL A 385 -31.01 44.58 -14.03
C VAL A 385 -30.29 45.73 -13.34
N THR A 386 -30.75 46.96 -13.56
CA THR A 386 -30.18 48.16 -12.95
C THR A 386 -30.26 48.11 -11.42
N GLU A 387 -31.44 47.84 -10.87
CA GLU A 387 -31.64 47.71 -9.41
C GLU A 387 -30.80 46.58 -8.82
N SER A 388 -30.73 45.43 -9.50
CA SER A 388 -29.93 44.29 -9.04
C SER A 388 -28.43 44.62 -9.01
N ILE A 389 -27.89 45.25 -10.05
CA ILE A 389 -26.47 45.60 -10.11
C ILE A 389 -26.11 46.69 -9.10
N ILE A 390 -26.95 47.73 -8.96
CA ILE A 390 -26.77 48.77 -7.93
C ILE A 390 -26.72 48.13 -6.54
N LYS A 391 -27.64 47.21 -6.22
CA LYS A 391 -27.62 46.47 -4.97
C LYS A 391 -26.32 45.66 -4.79
N SER A 392 -25.78 45.09 -5.88
CA SER A 392 -24.51 44.33 -5.81
C SER A 392 -23.35 45.24 -5.49
N TYR A 393 -23.33 46.40 -6.14
CA TYR A 393 -22.30 47.39 -5.95
C TYR A 393 -22.30 47.94 -4.51
N ILE A 394 -23.49 48.21 -3.95
CA ILE A 394 -23.62 48.63 -2.53
C ILE A 394 -23.06 47.53 -1.60
N GLN A 395 -23.39 46.27 -1.85
CA GLN A 395 -22.85 45.14 -1.07
C GLN A 395 -21.33 45.03 -1.22
N ALA A 396 -20.82 45.15 -2.45
CA ALA A 396 -19.40 45.12 -2.79
C ALA A 396 -18.59 46.21 -2.06
N LYS A 397 -19.13 47.42 -1.88
CA LYS A 397 -18.46 48.50 -1.10
C LYS A 397 -18.11 48.06 0.32
N SER A 398 -19.00 47.28 0.93
CA SER A 398 -18.90 46.84 2.32
C SER A 398 -18.01 45.61 2.53
N LEU A 399 -17.45 45.04 1.45
CA LEU A 399 -16.58 43.88 1.54
C LEU A 399 -15.25 44.26 2.23
N PRO A 400 -14.80 43.45 3.20
CA PRO A 400 -13.51 43.66 3.85
C PRO A 400 -12.36 43.23 2.93
N GLU A 401 -11.24 43.95 3.03
CA GLU A 401 -9.97 43.49 2.44
C GLU A 401 -9.47 42.26 3.18
N ILE A 402 -8.96 41.28 2.44
CA ILE A 402 -8.38 40.06 2.98
C ILE A 402 -6.87 40.18 2.85
N PRO A 403 -6.10 40.10 3.96
CA PRO A 403 -4.64 40.12 3.90
C PRO A 403 -4.11 39.06 2.94
N GLU A 404 -3.05 39.36 2.21
CA GLU A 404 -2.47 38.45 1.21
C GLU A 404 -2.08 37.08 1.81
N ALA A 405 -1.58 37.09 3.05
CA ALA A 405 -1.25 35.90 3.84
C ALA A 405 -2.48 35.03 4.22
N GLN A 406 -3.70 35.53 4.04
CA GLN A 406 -4.97 34.87 4.38
C GLN A 406 -5.87 34.71 3.16
N THR A 407 -5.32 34.74 1.94
CA THR A 407 -6.08 34.64 0.68
C THR A 407 -6.92 33.36 0.59
N ASP A 408 -6.42 32.25 1.13
CA ASP A 408 -7.12 30.95 1.20
C ASP A 408 -8.38 30.98 2.10
N LEU A 409 -8.50 31.97 3.00
CA LEU A 409 -9.64 32.15 3.89
C LEU A 409 -10.94 32.36 3.10
N LEU A 410 -10.87 33.12 2.00
CA LEU A 410 -12.03 33.39 1.15
C LEU A 410 -12.57 32.12 0.49
N GLU A 411 -11.68 31.31 -0.10
CA GLU A 411 -12.05 30.07 -0.77
C GLU A 411 -12.68 29.09 0.23
N MET A 412 -12.10 28.97 1.42
CA MET A 412 -12.65 28.15 2.50
C MET A 412 -14.04 28.60 2.95
N ILE A 413 -14.26 29.91 3.16
CA ILE A 413 -15.59 30.45 3.54
C ILE A 413 -16.61 30.18 2.44
N LEU A 414 -16.24 30.39 1.17
CA LEU A 414 -17.12 30.12 0.05
C LEU A 414 -17.55 28.64 0.03
N TRP A 415 -16.61 27.71 0.19
CA TRP A 415 -16.94 26.28 0.27
C TRP A 415 -17.81 25.94 1.48
N LYS A 416 -17.60 26.58 2.63
CA LYS A 416 -18.45 26.41 3.82
C LYS A 416 -19.89 26.85 3.54
N VAL A 417 -20.08 28.05 3.00
CA VAL A 417 -21.42 28.60 2.69
C VAL A 417 -22.10 27.81 1.58
N VAL A 418 -21.38 27.40 0.53
CA VAL A 418 -21.91 26.54 -0.55
C VAL A 418 -22.30 25.18 -0.01
N SER A 419 -21.47 24.57 0.85
CA SER A 419 -21.76 23.27 1.47
C SER A 419 -23.07 23.30 2.26
N GLU A 420 -23.28 24.35 3.07
CA GLU A 420 -24.50 24.55 3.86
C GLU A 420 -25.73 24.79 2.97
N ASN A 421 -25.60 25.59 1.90
CA ASN A 421 -26.71 25.90 0.99
C ASN A 421 -27.11 24.74 0.07
N GLU A 422 -26.14 23.96 -0.41
CA GLU A 422 -26.41 22.82 -1.29
C GLU A 422 -26.66 21.51 -0.55
N GLY A 423 -26.42 21.51 0.76
CA GLY A 423 -26.49 20.33 1.59
C GLY A 423 -25.46 19.26 1.20
N LEU A 424 -24.23 19.67 0.83
CA LEU A 424 -23.21 18.76 0.29
C LEU A 424 -22.84 17.66 1.28
N LEU A 425 -22.66 18.01 2.56
CA LEU A 425 -22.32 17.06 3.60
C LEU A 425 -23.49 16.13 3.95
N GLN A 426 -24.74 16.61 3.89
CA GLN A 426 -25.92 15.77 4.11
C GLN A 426 -26.13 14.74 2.99
N LYS A 427 -25.71 15.07 1.77
CA LYS A 427 -25.76 14.16 0.61
C LYS A 427 -24.58 13.20 0.55
N LEU A 428 -23.52 13.46 1.31
CA LEU A 428 -22.31 12.64 1.32
C LEU A 428 -22.54 11.35 2.14
N PRO A 429 -22.39 10.16 1.54
CA PRO A 429 -22.44 8.92 2.29
C PRO A 429 -21.45 8.91 3.46
N TYR A 430 -21.90 8.48 4.64
CA TYR A 430 -21.14 8.52 5.88
C TYR A 430 -19.74 7.89 5.76
N ILE A 431 -19.65 6.70 5.17
CA ILE A 431 -18.38 5.96 4.99
C ILE A 431 -17.37 6.77 4.16
N ILE A 432 -17.83 7.49 3.13
CA ILE A 432 -16.97 8.33 2.29
C ILE A 432 -16.51 9.55 3.06
N GLY A 433 -17.42 10.20 3.78
CA GLY A 433 -17.08 11.33 4.64
C GLY A 433 -16.01 10.97 5.66
N GLN A 434 -16.15 9.81 6.30
CA GLN A 434 -15.16 9.30 7.25
C GLN A 434 -13.80 9.07 6.59
N LYS A 435 -13.75 8.47 5.38
CA LYS A 435 -12.48 8.24 4.66
C LYS A 435 -11.81 9.53 4.23
N ILE A 436 -12.57 10.52 3.77
CA ILE A 436 -12.05 11.85 3.47
C ILE A 436 -11.48 12.50 4.74
N GLU A 437 -12.20 12.41 5.86
CA GLU A 437 -11.75 12.95 7.14
C GLU A 437 -10.48 12.26 7.65
N GLU A 438 -10.36 10.93 7.54
CA GLU A 438 -9.15 10.18 7.88
C GLU A 438 -7.93 10.69 7.08
N GLN A 439 -8.09 10.94 5.78
CA GLN A 439 -7.01 11.47 4.94
C GLN A 439 -6.66 12.94 5.24
N ILE A 440 -7.68 13.76 5.56
CA ILE A 440 -7.46 15.14 6.01
C ILE A 440 -6.68 15.16 7.32
N ALA A 441 -7.05 14.30 8.28
CA ALA A 441 -6.36 14.18 9.56
C ALA A 441 -4.90 13.77 9.34
N HIS A 442 -4.64 12.74 8.52
CA HIS A 442 -3.29 12.29 8.20
C HIS A 442 -2.42 13.41 7.61
N LEU A 443 -2.97 14.17 6.65
CA LEU A 443 -2.26 15.30 6.05
C LEU A 443 -1.89 16.38 7.07
N PHE A 444 -2.82 16.77 7.95
CA PHE A 444 -2.56 17.79 8.95
C PHE A 444 -1.60 17.32 10.05
N ILE A 445 -1.59 16.02 10.35
CA ILE A 445 -0.62 15.42 11.28
C ILE A 445 0.79 15.45 10.68
N GLU A 446 0.95 15.16 9.39
CA GLU A 446 2.27 15.20 8.72
C GLU A 446 2.72 16.63 8.39
N SER A 447 1.78 17.52 8.08
CA SER A 447 2.05 18.89 7.62
C SER A 447 1.04 19.88 8.22
N PRO A 448 1.22 20.30 9.47
CA PRO A 448 0.23 21.10 10.21
C PRO A 448 0.01 22.52 9.66
N ASN A 449 0.99 23.07 8.92
CA ASN A 449 0.94 24.43 8.38
C ASN A 449 0.40 24.51 6.95
N GLN A 450 -0.27 23.46 6.45
CA GLN A 450 -0.83 23.44 5.10
C GLN A 450 -1.97 24.47 4.96
N SER A 451 -1.93 25.24 3.88
CA SER A 451 -3.02 26.14 3.52
C SER A 451 -4.24 25.37 3.02
N PHE A 452 -5.44 25.97 3.03
CA PHE A 452 -6.67 25.31 2.56
C PHE A 452 -6.51 24.75 1.15
N LYS A 453 -5.97 25.57 0.23
CA LYS A 453 -5.80 25.20 -1.18
C LYS A 453 -4.79 24.08 -1.36
N SER A 454 -3.66 24.15 -0.66
CA SER A 454 -2.63 23.11 -0.69
C SER A 454 -3.18 21.79 -0.11
N ALA A 455 -3.94 21.86 0.98
CA ALA A 455 -4.56 20.69 1.58
C ALA A 455 -5.59 20.03 0.65
N LEU A 456 -6.48 20.83 0.05
CA LEU A 456 -7.45 20.34 -0.94
C LEU A 456 -6.75 19.62 -2.11
N GLN A 457 -5.67 20.21 -2.64
CA GLN A 457 -4.91 19.60 -3.74
C GLN A 457 -4.24 18.28 -3.34
N HIS A 458 -3.63 18.19 -2.15
CA HIS A 458 -3.01 16.96 -1.67
C HIS A 458 -4.02 15.83 -1.51
N VAL A 459 -5.15 16.10 -0.85
CA VAL A 459 -6.19 15.09 -0.63
C VAL A 459 -6.83 14.66 -1.96
N LEU A 460 -7.05 15.59 -2.89
CA LEU A 460 -7.52 15.28 -4.24
C LEU A 460 -6.54 14.38 -5.00
N GLN A 461 -5.24 14.68 -4.95
CA GLN A 461 -4.23 13.88 -5.60
C GLN A 461 -4.14 12.47 -5.00
N PHE A 462 -4.29 12.33 -3.68
CA PHE A 462 -4.36 11.03 -3.02
C PHE A 462 -5.50 10.19 -3.59
N PHE A 463 -6.74 10.68 -3.54
CA PHE A 463 -7.90 9.93 -4.01
C PHE A 463 -7.89 9.69 -5.53
N LYS A 464 -7.33 10.62 -6.32
CA LYS A 464 -7.12 10.39 -7.76
C LYS A 464 -6.19 9.20 -8.01
N LYS A 465 -5.06 9.14 -7.30
CA LYS A 465 -4.11 8.02 -7.40
C LYS A 465 -4.75 6.71 -6.94
N THR A 466 -5.52 6.72 -5.85
CA THR A 466 -6.24 5.54 -5.36
C THR A 466 -7.29 5.04 -6.36
N LYS A 467 -8.02 5.95 -7.03
CA LYS A 467 -8.98 5.59 -8.08
C LYS A 467 -8.29 4.96 -9.31
N GLU A 468 -7.11 5.44 -9.68
CA GLU A 468 -6.29 4.80 -10.72
C GLU A 468 -5.96 3.36 -10.32
N LEU A 469 -5.57 3.10 -9.07
CA LEU A 469 -5.29 1.73 -8.59
C LEU A 469 -6.49 0.78 -8.70
N ALA A 470 -7.71 1.26 -8.43
CA ALA A 470 -8.94 0.47 -8.49
C ALA A 470 -9.40 0.16 -9.94
N THR A 471 -9.06 1.01 -10.91
CA THR A 471 -9.52 0.87 -12.30
C THR A 471 -8.62 -0.02 -13.17
N TYR A 472 -7.38 -0.28 -12.75
CA TYR A 472 -6.52 -1.25 -13.40
C TYR A 472 -6.87 -2.69 -12.94
N LYS A 473 -6.90 -3.65 -13.88
CA LYS A 473 -7.05 -5.11 -13.65
C LYS A 473 -5.85 -5.73 -12.90
N LYS A 474 -5.45 -5.12 -11.78
CA LYS A 474 -4.25 -5.44 -10.99
C LYS A 474 -4.61 -5.84 -9.56
N TRP A 475 -5.88 -6.07 -9.23
CA TRP A 475 -6.26 -6.47 -7.87
C TRP A 475 -5.54 -7.76 -7.43
N ASP A 476 -5.46 -8.77 -8.29
CA ASP A 476 -4.65 -9.97 -8.03
C ASP A 476 -3.16 -9.67 -7.77
N GLU A 477 -2.62 -8.59 -8.33
CA GLU A 477 -1.26 -8.14 -8.07
C GLU A 477 -1.15 -7.45 -6.71
N ILE A 478 -2.12 -6.62 -6.37
CA ILE A 478 -2.24 -5.94 -5.07
C ILE A 478 -2.39 -6.97 -3.95
N GLU A 479 -3.29 -7.95 -4.09
CA GLU A 479 -3.46 -9.00 -3.08
C GLU A 479 -2.19 -9.81 -2.85
N ARG A 480 -1.44 -10.11 -3.92
CA ARG A 480 -0.14 -10.78 -3.79
C ARG A 480 0.88 -9.92 -3.05
N LYS A 481 0.91 -8.61 -3.31
CA LYS A 481 1.76 -7.67 -2.56
C LYS A 481 1.35 -7.64 -1.09
N ILE A 482 0.06 -7.52 -0.79
CA ILE A 482 -0.46 -7.54 0.58
C ILE A 482 -0.04 -8.83 1.29
N HIS A 483 -0.22 -9.97 0.65
CA HIS A 483 0.21 -11.27 1.20
C HIS A 483 1.71 -11.27 1.52
N ASN A 484 2.57 -10.94 0.55
CA ASN A 484 4.04 -10.95 0.73
C ASN A 484 4.52 -9.97 1.82
N TRP A 485 3.93 -8.79 1.91
CA TRP A 485 4.27 -7.80 2.93
C TRP A 485 3.73 -8.22 4.31
N SER A 486 2.50 -8.71 4.40
CA SER A 486 1.89 -9.13 5.68
C SER A 486 2.65 -10.28 6.36
N MET A 487 3.29 -11.16 5.57
CA MET A 487 4.15 -12.25 6.07
C MET A 487 5.37 -11.79 6.88
N GLN A 488 5.74 -10.51 6.77
CA GLN A 488 6.86 -9.92 7.52
C GLN A 488 6.40 -9.21 8.79
N SER A 489 5.09 -8.94 8.95
CA SER A 489 4.50 -8.27 10.12
C SER A 489 5.31 -7.02 10.52
N ASP A 490 5.61 -6.87 11.81
CA ASP A 490 6.33 -5.73 12.38
C ASP A 490 7.79 -5.60 11.93
N MET A 491 8.40 -6.65 11.36
CA MET A 491 9.77 -6.57 10.84
C MET A 491 9.89 -5.53 9.70
N LEU A 492 8.77 -5.17 9.07
CA LEU A 492 8.70 -4.09 8.10
C LEU A 492 9.10 -2.72 8.66
N CYS A 493 8.95 -2.50 9.96
CA CYS A 493 9.32 -1.24 10.61
C CYS A 493 10.80 -0.90 10.42
N ARG A 494 11.67 -1.90 10.17
CA ARG A 494 13.08 -1.67 9.82
C ARG A 494 13.26 -1.03 8.45
N TRP A 495 12.33 -1.25 7.52
CA TRP A 495 12.49 -0.89 6.10
C TRP A 495 11.65 0.33 5.69
N VAL A 496 10.59 0.64 6.44
CA VAL A 496 9.74 1.81 6.18
C VAL A 496 10.48 3.09 6.55
N LYS A 497 10.65 3.98 5.57
CA LYS A 497 11.25 5.31 5.78
C LYS A 497 10.17 6.39 5.74
N TYR A 498 10.14 7.20 6.79
CA TYR A 498 9.37 8.44 6.81
C TYR A 498 10.20 9.58 6.20
N PRO A 499 9.57 10.56 5.52
CA PRO A 499 10.27 11.73 5.00
C PRO A 499 10.97 12.50 6.13
N SER A 500 12.26 12.82 5.95
CA SER A 500 13.09 13.46 6.98
C SER A 500 12.65 14.88 7.34
N ASP A 501 11.88 15.51 6.47
CA ASP A 501 11.28 16.84 6.60
C ASP A 501 9.96 16.84 7.40
N THR A 502 9.47 15.67 7.82
CA THR A 502 8.22 15.57 8.60
C THR A 502 8.41 16.11 10.02
N PRO A 503 7.73 17.19 10.44
CA PRO A 503 7.91 17.76 11.78
C PRO A 503 7.62 16.78 12.92
N LEU A 504 6.65 15.88 12.72
CA LEU A 504 6.29 14.86 13.70
C LEU A 504 7.41 13.83 13.88
N LEU A 505 8.08 13.41 12.80
CA LEU A 505 9.22 12.50 12.88
C LEU A 505 10.34 13.11 13.72
N SER A 506 10.66 14.39 13.48
CA SER A 506 11.67 15.11 14.27
C SER A 506 11.32 15.15 15.76
N GLU A 507 10.05 15.38 16.11
CA GLU A 507 9.59 15.38 17.51
C GLU A 507 9.73 13.99 18.16
N VAL A 508 9.38 12.92 17.42
CA VAL A 508 9.52 11.54 17.90
C VAL A 508 10.97 11.19 18.15
N ILE A 509 11.87 11.48 17.20
CA ILE A 509 13.32 11.21 17.32
C ILE A 509 13.90 12.00 18.49
N GLN A 510 13.58 13.28 18.61
CA GLN A 510 14.06 14.12 19.72
C GLN A 510 13.62 13.56 21.07
N THR A 511 12.34 13.19 21.20
CA THR A 511 11.81 12.62 22.45
C THR A 511 12.41 11.24 22.74
N TYR A 512 12.58 10.42 21.72
CA TYR A 512 13.21 9.10 21.81
C TYR A 512 14.62 9.19 22.42
N HIS A 513 15.46 10.09 21.89
CA HIS A 513 16.81 10.28 22.43
C HIS A 513 16.83 10.95 23.80
N ALA A 514 15.92 11.90 24.06
CA ALA A 514 15.84 12.60 25.34
C ALA A 514 15.41 11.68 26.50
N MET A 515 14.54 10.70 26.23
CA MET A 515 14.03 9.75 27.24
C MET A 515 14.88 8.49 27.40
N ASN A 516 15.97 8.36 26.65
CA ASN A 516 17.02 7.35 26.73
C ASN A 516 16.53 5.90 26.97
N PRO A 517 16.26 5.11 25.91
CA PRO A 517 15.65 3.77 26.02
C PRO A 517 16.52 2.71 26.72
N GLU A 518 17.82 2.96 26.91
CA GLU A 518 18.75 1.99 27.52
C GLU A 518 18.53 1.81 29.03
N MET A 519 17.80 2.71 29.69
CA MET A 519 17.38 2.55 31.09
C MET A 519 15.89 2.26 31.17
N ASN A 520 15.56 0.97 31.27
CA ASN A 520 14.31 0.43 31.80
C ASN A 520 13.02 0.77 31.05
N SER A 521 12.31 -0.28 30.59
CA SER A 521 10.84 -0.47 30.67
C SER A 521 9.92 0.76 30.55
N THR A 522 10.32 1.81 29.84
CA THR A 522 9.51 3.01 29.72
C THR A 522 8.43 2.62 28.73
N ALA A 523 7.23 2.38 29.23
CA ALA A 523 6.11 1.91 28.41
C ALA A 523 6.00 2.82 27.20
N SER A 524 5.99 2.25 25.98
CA SER A 524 5.88 2.97 24.71
C SER A 524 4.80 4.08 24.75
N GLN A 525 3.75 3.86 25.53
CA GLN A 525 2.68 4.83 25.82
C GLN A 525 3.14 6.15 26.45
N ILE A 526 4.15 6.14 27.32
CA ILE A 526 4.70 7.35 27.96
C ILE A 526 5.36 8.23 26.90
N VAL A 527 6.20 7.64 26.05
CA VAL A 527 6.85 8.37 24.95
C VAL A 527 5.79 8.92 23.99
N ILE A 528 4.84 8.08 23.57
CA ILE A 528 3.75 8.48 22.67
C ILE A 528 2.95 9.65 23.27
N SER A 529 2.60 9.57 24.56
CA SER A 529 1.84 10.62 25.25
C SER A 529 2.64 11.92 25.36
N HIS A 530 3.94 11.84 25.62
CA HIS A 530 4.81 13.01 25.72
C HIS A 530 4.98 13.71 24.36
N VAL A 531 5.23 12.94 23.30
CA VAL A 531 5.27 13.45 21.92
C VAL A 531 3.95 14.12 21.58
N ALA A 532 2.81 13.46 21.84
CA ALA A 532 1.49 14.02 21.54
C ALA A 532 1.25 15.35 22.26
N GLN A 533 1.61 15.45 23.55
CA GLN A 533 1.47 16.69 24.32
C GLN A 533 2.36 17.82 23.77
N ASN A 534 3.63 17.54 23.48
CA ASN A 534 4.54 18.54 22.94
C ASN A 534 4.11 19.00 21.54
N TYR A 535 3.67 18.06 20.70
CA TYR A 535 3.21 18.35 19.36
C TYR A 535 1.93 19.18 19.37
N LEU A 536 0.96 18.87 20.24
CA LEU A 536 -0.27 19.65 20.41
C LEU A 536 -0.03 21.04 21.01
N ARG A 537 1.00 21.22 21.85
CA ARG A 537 1.40 22.58 22.30
C ARG A 537 1.90 23.44 21.15
N LYS A 538 2.61 22.84 20.18
CA LYS A 538 3.08 23.54 18.96
C LYS A 538 1.94 23.74 17.96
N TYR A 539 1.04 22.78 17.84
CA TYR A 539 -0.06 22.76 16.86
C TYR A 539 -1.42 22.44 17.53
N PRO A 540 -2.03 23.41 18.26
CA PRO A 540 -3.27 23.16 19.00
C PRO A 540 -4.46 22.75 18.13
N VAL A 541 -4.44 23.14 16.86
CA VAL A 541 -5.43 22.84 15.82
C VAL A 541 -5.64 21.32 15.65
N LEU A 542 -4.63 20.51 15.95
CA LEU A 542 -4.69 19.05 15.84
C LEU A 542 -5.39 18.36 17.01
N ALA A 543 -5.84 19.09 18.02
CA ALA A 543 -6.50 18.50 19.20
C ALA A 543 -7.74 17.67 18.83
N SER A 544 -8.48 18.05 17.78
CA SER A 544 -9.62 17.29 17.26
C SER A 544 -9.23 15.94 16.65
N TYR A 545 -7.95 15.75 16.33
CA TYR A 545 -7.39 14.53 15.73
C TYR A 545 -6.48 13.76 16.70
N LEU A 546 -6.61 13.99 18.01
CA LEU A 546 -5.75 13.35 19.02
C LEU A 546 -5.71 11.81 18.90
N PRO A 547 -6.81 11.07 18.67
CA PRO A 547 -6.74 9.62 18.48
C PRO A 547 -5.88 9.20 17.28
N GLN A 548 -6.07 9.86 16.12
CA GLN A 548 -5.32 9.62 14.90
C GLN A 548 -3.84 9.99 15.08
N LEU A 549 -3.57 11.13 15.73
CA LEU A 549 -2.23 11.59 16.06
C LEU A 549 -1.51 10.57 16.96
N THR A 550 -2.16 10.09 18.01
CA THR A 550 -1.60 9.11 18.95
C THR A 550 -1.26 7.80 18.24
N GLN A 551 -2.17 7.30 17.38
CA GLN A 551 -1.93 6.10 16.59
C GLN A 551 -0.74 6.29 15.64
N HIS A 552 -0.67 7.42 14.94
CA HIS A 552 0.38 7.69 13.97
C HIS A 552 1.75 7.91 14.65
N ILE A 553 1.78 8.58 15.81
CA ILE A 553 2.97 8.66 16.66
C ILE A 553 3.44 7.26 17.05
N GLY A 554 2.53 6.36 17.45
CA GLY A 554 2.87 4.99 17.78
C GLY A 554 3.55 4.25 16.62
N ALA A 555 3.03 4.43 15.41
CA ALA A 555 3.59 3.82 14.19
C ALA A 555 4.99 4.36 13.88
N ILE A 556 5.18 5.69 13.96
CA ILE A 556 6.48 6.33 13.74
C ILE A 556 7.46 5.92 14.85
N TYR A 557 7.06 5.96 16.11
CA TYR A 557 7.89 5.56 17.25
C TYR A 557 8.39 4.12 17.11
N LYS A 558 7.53 3.19 16.71
CA LYS A 558 7.92 1.80 16.46
C LYS A 558 8.95 1.71 15.32
N CYS A 559 8.76 2.45 14.23
CA CYS A 559 9.73 2.51 13.14
C CYS A 559 11.07 3.11 13.56
N VAL A 560 11.06 4.19 14.36
CA VAL A 560 12.26 4.80 14.94
C VAL A 560 12.97 3.79 15.85
N TRP A 561 12.26 3.09 16.73
CA TRP A 561 12.84 2.05 17.58
C TRP A 561 13.47 0.90 16.75
N TYR A 562 12.84 0.50 15.65
CA TYR A 562 13.39 -0.50 14.72
C TYR A 562 14.56 0.01 13.87
N ALA A 563 14.74 1.32 13.74
CA ALA A 563 15.83 1.94 13.00
C ALA A 563 17.03 2.23 13.91
N GLU A 564 16.77 2.70 15.13
CA GLU A 564 17.77 3.13 16.12
C GLU A 564 18.56 1.94 16.71
N ASN A 565 19.82 2.19 17.07
CA ASN A 565 20.94 1.24 17.14
C ASN A 565 20.78 -0.09 17.91
N LYS A 566 21.04 -1.19 17.19
CA LYS A 566 22.08 -2.21 17.45
C LYS A 566 22.51 -2.72 16.06
N ASP A 567 23.68 -2.28 15.55
CA ASP A 567 24.17 -2.64 14.20
C ASP A 567 24.37 -4.14 13.98
N SER A 568 24.35 -4.92 15.06
CA SER A 568 24.43 -6.38 15.07
C SER A 568 23.08 -7.10 14.98
N ASP A 569 21.95 -6.40 15.15
CA ASP A 569 20.63 -7.01 15.18
C ASP A 569 19.99 -7.10 13.79
N SER A 570 19.45 -8.27 13.47
CA SER A 570 18.54 -8.47 12.35
C SER A 570 17.15 -7.87 12.62
N ALA A 571 16.27 -7.83 11.62
CA ALA A 571 14.90 -7.37 11.84
C ALA A 571 14.11 -8.35 12.74
N LEU A 572 14.44 -9.64 12.65
CA LEU A 572 13.91 -10.67 13.54
C LEU A 572 14.37 -10.48 14.99
N ASP A 573 15.64 -10.15 15.22
CA ASP A 573 16.16 -9.90 16.58
C ASP A 573 15.41 -8.72 17.24
N ARG A 574 15.20 -7.64 16.48
CA ARG A 574 14.41 -6.47 16.89
C ARG A 574 12.96 -6.83 17.16
N PHE A 575 12.34 -7.64 16.30
CA PHE A 575 11.00 -8.16 16.53
C PHE A 575 10.88 -8.88 17.86
N MET A 576 11.80 -9.81 18.14
CA MET A 576 11.77 -10.58 19.39
C MET A 576 12.00 -9.70 20.62
N LYS A 577 12.92 -8.72 20.54
CA LYS A 577 13.15 -7.74 21.61
C LYS A 577 11.92 -6.87 21.86
N TRP A 578 11.25 -6.40 20.81
CA TRP A 578 10.01 -5.64 20.92
C TRP A 578 8.91 -6.44 21.62
N GLN A 579 8.67 -7.69 21.17
CA GLN A 579 7.65 -8.55 21.78
C GLN A 579 8.00 -8.88 23.24
N LYS A 580 9.28 -9.09 23.57
CA LYS A 580 9.74 -9.29 24.96
C LYS A 580 9.40 -8.08 25.84
N ILE A 581 9.62 -6.86 25.37
CA ILE A 581 9.28 -5.63 26.11
C ILE A 581 7.78 -5.56 26.37
N GLU A 582 6.95 -5.77 25.34
CA GLU A 582 5.49 -5.76 25.47
C GLU A 582 4.99 -6.84 26.45
N LEU A 583 5.55 -8.05 26.39
CA LEU A 583 5.22 -9.13 27.33
C LEU A 583 5.66 -8.83 28.75
N LYS A 584 6.86 -8.28 28.97
CA LYS A 584 7.32 -7.88 30.32
C LYS A 584 6.44 -6.78 30.91
N ASN A 585 5.92 -5.87 30.09
CA ASN A 585 4.97 -4.85 30.54
C ASN A 585 3.61 -5.44 30.91
N ALA A 586 3.12 -6.42 30.14
CA ALA A 586 1.83 -7.08 30.38
C ALA A 586 1.90 -8.12 31.53
N LEU A 587 3.04 -8.80 31.68
CA LEU A 587 3.28 -9.88 32.63
C LEU A 587 4.60 -9.66 33.39
N PRO A 588 4.68 -8.68 34.32
CA PRO A 588 5.94 -8.29 34.96
C PRO A 588 6.60 -9.38 35.80
N LEU A 589 5.80 -10.34 36.29
CA LEU A 589 6.23 -11.43 37.16
C LEU A 589 6.43 -12.76 36.40
N ALA A 590 6.30 -12.78 35.09
CA ALA A 590 6.48 -13.99 34.30
C ALA A 590 7.97 -14.43 34.33
N SER A 591 8.19 -15.72 34.52
CA SER A 591 9.53 -16.32 34.41
C SER A 591 10.01 -16.29 32.96
N GLU A 592 11.33 -16.46 32.75
CA GLU A 592 11.90 -16.54 31.40
C GLU A 592 11.26 -17.63 30.54
N GLU A 593 10.97 -18.81 31.12
CA GLU A 593 10.33 -19.91 30.40
C GLU A 593 8.90 -19.56 29.96
N ILE A 594 8.13 -18.90 30.83
CA ILE A 594 6.77 -18.45 30.48
C ILE A 594 6.85 -17.40 29.36
N LEU A 595 7.80 -16.47 29.43
CA LEU A 595 8.00 -15.48 28.36
C LEU A 595 8.40 -16.15 27.04
N LEU A 596 9.26 -17.18 27.08
CA LEU A 596 9.65 -17.94 25.89
C LEU A 596 8.46 -18.70 25.27
N ASP A 597 7.58 -19.28 26.08
CA ASP A 597 6.36 -19.95 25.59
C ASP A 597 5.44 -18.95 24.86
N TYR A 598 5.21 -17.77 25.44
CA TYR A 598 4.43 -16.71 24.78
C TYR A 598 5.11 -16.17 23.51
N LEU A 599 6.43 -16.00 23.53
CA LEU A 599 7.19 -15.58 22.33
C LEU A 599 7.09 -16.62 21.20
N GLU A 600 7.10 -17.91 21.53
CA GLU A 600 6.91 -18.98 20.55
C GLU A 600 5.51 -18.91 19.93
N GLU A 601 4.48 -18.74 20.77
CA GLU A 601 3.10 -18.58 20.31
C GLU A 601 2.97 -17.36 19.39
N ILE A 602 3.50 -16.20 19.79
CA ILE A 602 3.47 -14.97 18.98
C ILE A 602 4.21 -15.17 17.66
N CYS A 603 5.39 -15.77 17.68
CA CYS A 603 6.15 -16.06 16.46
C CYS A 603 5.37 -16.97 15.51
N SER A 604 4.76 -18.04 16.03
CA SER A 604 3.97 -18.96 15.21
C SER A 604 2.75 -18.29 14.57
N LYS A 605 2.08 -17.37 15.28
CA LYS A 605 0.89 -16.64 14.81
C LYS A 605 1.22 -15.52 13.83
N LYS A 606 2.32 -14.81 14.05
CA LYS A 606 2.69 -13.60 13.27
C LYS A 606 3.68 -13.86 12.15
N LEU A 607 4.56 -14.83 12.29
CA LEU A 607 5.68 -15.10 11.39
C LEU A 607 5.67 -16.57 10.94
N PRO A 608 4.63 -17.01 10.20
CA PRO A 608 4.41 -18.43 9.90
C PRO A 608 5.54 -19.09 9.08
N LEU A 609 6.34 -18.29 8.37
CA LEU A 609 7.48 -18.75 7.56
C LEU A 609 8.83 -18.76 8.32
N ILE A 610 8.84 -18.39 9.60
CA ILE A 610 10.05 -18.39 10.44
C ILE A 610 9.95 -19.49 11.49
N SER A 611 11.05 -20.22 11.68
CA SER A 611 11.14 -21.23 12.73
C SER A 611 11.58 -20.61 14.05
N PHE A 612 10.90 -20.95 15.14
CA PHE A 612 11.29 -20.52 16.48
C PHE A 612 12.36 -21.45 17.05
N GLU A 613 13.55 -20.94 17.34
CA GLU A 613 14.64 -21.70 17.96
C GLU A 613 14.86 -21.25 19.40
N ARG A 614 14.17 -21.91 20.35
CA ARG A 614 14.22 -21.60 21.80
C ARG A 614 15.64 -21.36 22.34
N LYS A 615 16.57 -22.26 22.00
CA LYS A 615 17.95 -22.22 22.51
C LYS A 615 18.67 -20.93 22.10
N PHE A 616 18.54 -20.54 20.84
CA PHE A 616 19.15 -19.34 20.28
C PHE A 616 18.57 -18.06 20.90
N LEU A 617 17.24 -18.02 21.09
CA LEU A 617 16.58 -16.86 21.69
C LEU A 617 16.90 -16.72 23.19
N LYS A 618 17.05 -17.83 23.91
CA LYS A 618 17.50 -17.79 25.31
C LYS A 618 18.91 -17.19 25.43
N GLU A 619 19.82 -17.60 24.55
CA GLU A 619 21.21 -17.12 24.51
C GLU A 619 21.36 -15.68 24.00
N SER A 620 20.41 -15.12 23.26
CA SER A 620 20.49 -13.77 22.68
C SER A 620 19.64 -12.72 23.41
N LEU A 621 18.51 -13.12 24.02
CA LEU A 621 17.58 -12.19 24.68
C LEU A 621 17.74 -12.12 26.19
N PHE A 622 18.26 -13.17 26.85
CA PHE A 622 18.28 -13.28 28.32
C PHE A 622 19.69 -13.37 28.91
N SER A 623 20.73 -13.44 28.08
CA SER A 623 22.14 -13.51 28.49
C SER A 623 22.73 -12.19 28.97
N GLU A 624 22.16 -11.04 28.59
CA GLU A 624 22.60 -9.71 29.06
C GLU A 624 22.24 -9.43 30.55
N GLU A 625 21.37 -10.23 31.19
CA GLU A 625 20.98 -10.04 32.61
C GLU A 625 21.98 -10.65 33.63
N LYS A 626 23.01 -11.39 33.18
CA LYS A 626 24.00 -12.05 34.07
C LYS A 626 25.25 -11.22 34.39
N VAL A 627 25.41 -10.03 33.82
CA VAL A 627 26.63 -9.20 34.01
C VAL A 627 26.39 -8.03 34.99
N ALA A 628 25.16 -7.87 35.50
CA ALA A 628 24.78 -6.80 36.43
C ALA A 628 24.28 -7.33 37.79
N SER A 629 24.83 -8.44 38.28
CA SER A 629 24.60 -8.99 39.62
C SER A 629 25.87 -8.99 40.46
#